data_AF-X1NZZ6-F1
#
_entry.id   AF-X1NZZ6-F1
#
_cell.length_a   1.000
_cell.length_b   1.000
_cell.length_c   1.000
_cell.angle_alpha   90.00
_cell.angle_beta   90.00
_cell.angle_gamma   90.00
#
_symmetry.space_group_name_H-M   'P 1'
#
loop_
_entity.id
_entity.type
_entity.pdbx_description
1 polymer ?
#
loop_
_entity_poly.entity_id
_entity_poly.type
_entity_poly.pdbx_seq_one_letter_code
_entity_poly.pdbx_strand_id
1 'polypeptide(L)'
;YIMLVGAGNYKTPEDFLGEAQRMGISKRIPFIPKGLELGKTVIYLAHPKACEVKEPAALQEAMAIVEEAQTKRPRLLEAEKVTKALGIFCAFIPKRVEKLIWEKDATPEELGKLEHRGISPVIIPN
;
A
#
# COMPACT_ATOMS: atom_id res chain seq x y z
N TYR A 1 4.38 7.51 8.30
CA TYR A 1 4.54 7.51 6.83
C TYR A 1 3.43 6.67 6.19
N ILE A 2 3.06 6.95 4.93
CA ILE A 2 2.08 6.14 4.17
C ILE A 2 2.83 5.38 3.07
N MET A 3 2.56 4.09 2.90
CA MET A 3 3.16 3.24 1.88
C MET A 3 2.11 2.43 1.14
N LEU A 4 2.14 2.44 -0.19
CA LEU A 4 1.19 1.70 -1.01
C LEU A 4 1.60 0.23 -1.13
N VAL A 5 0.67 -0.68 -0.90
CA VAL A 5 0.77 -2.10 -1.26
C VAL A 5 0.22 -2.25 -2.68
N GLY A 6 1.05 -2.81 -3.56
CA GLY A 6 0.74 -2.89 -4.98
C GLY A 6 -0.26 -3.99 -5.28
N ALA A 7 -1.32 -3.65 -6.01
CA ALA A 7 -2.38 -4.56 -6.42
C ALA A 7 -1.92 -5.71 -7.35
N GLY A 8 -0.71 -5.58 -7.93
CA GLY A 8 -0.10 -6.63 -8.74
C GLY A 8 0.43 -7.82 -7.93
N ASN A 9 0.84 -7.61 -6.68
CA ASN A 9 1.34 -8.67 -5.81
C ASN A 9 0.24 -9.18 -4.85
N TYR A 10 -0.60 -8.28 -4.32
CA TYR A 10 -1.71 -8.61 -3.44
C TYR A 10 -2.99 -8.10 -4.08
N LYS A 11 -3.94 -8.98 -4.43
CA LYS A 11 -5.14 -8.56 -5.18
C LYS A 11 -6.09 -7.76 -4.30
N THR A 12 -6.11 -8.08 -3.01
CA THR A 12 -6.92 -7.41 -1.99
C THR A 12 -6.09 -7.14 -0.72
N PRO A 13 -6.48 -6.18 0.14
CA PRO A 13 -5.77 -5.95 1.38
C PRO A 13 -5.83 -7.17 2.33
N GLU A 14 -6.88 -7.98 2.24
CA GLU A 14 -7.04 -9.20 3.03
C GLU A 14 -5.96 -10.25 2.71
N ASP A 15 -5.54 -10.37 1.44
CA ASP A 15 -4.44 -11.24 1.03
C ASP A 15 -3.15 -10.89 1.79
N PHE A 16 -2.84 -9.58 1.89
CA PHE A 16 -1.68 -9.09 2.63
C PHE A 16 -1.82 -9.33 4.13
N LEU A 17 -3.00 -9.06 4.70
CA LEU A 17 -3.25 -9.27 6.12
C LEU A 17 -3.14 -10.74 6.51
N GLY A 18 -3.59 -11.67 5.66
CA GLY A 18 -3.48 -13.10 5.90
C GLY A 18 -2.03 -13.59 5.98
N GLU A 19 -1.17 -13.09 5.10
CA GLU A 19 0.28 -13.34 5.16
C GLU A 19 0.91 -12.69 6.40
N ALA A 20 0.58 -11.42 6.64
CA ALA A 20 1.11 -10.65 7.76
C ALA A 20 0.75 -11.25 9.12
N GLN A 21 -0.43 -11.86 9.27
CA GLN A 21 -0.82 -12.56 10.48
C GLN A 21 -0.01 -13.83 10.72
N ARG A 22 0.37 -14.55 9.65
CA ARG A 22 1.10 -15.82 9.75
C ARG A 22 2.61 -15.62 9.93
N MET A 23 3.18 -14.63 9.27
CA MET A 23 4.64 -14.47 9.15
C MET A 23 5.16 -13.12 9.65
N GLY A 24 4.27 -12.19 10.00
CA GLY A 24 4.61 -10.80 10.30
C GLY A 24 4.62 -9.92 9.04
N ILE A 25 4.66 -8.60 9.27
CA ILE A 25 4.61 -7.61 8.18
C ILE A 25 6.01 -7.46 7.58
N SER A 26 6.12 -7.75 6.28
CA SER A 26 7.32 -7.48 5.48
C SER A 26 6.95 -6.69 4.23
N LYS A 27 7.74 -5.67 3.90
CA LYS A 27 7.51 -4.85 2.71
C LYS A 27 8.81 -4.29 2.16
N ARG A 28 9.06 -4.55 0.88
CA ARG A 28 10.12 -3.87 0.12
C ARG A 28 9.76 -2.41 -0.10
N ILE A 29 10.71 -1.53 0.19
CA ILE A 29 10.62 -0.09 -0.07
C ILE A 29 11.75 0.33 -1.03
N PRO A 30 11.49 1.26 -1.97
CA PRO A 30 12.50 1.71 -2.93
C PRO A 30 13.58 2.58 -2.28
N PHE A 31 13.21 3.33 -1.24
CA PHE A 31 14.13 4.13 -0.44
C PHE A 31 13.67 4.13 1.01
N ILE A 32 14.61 4.38 1.92
CA ILE A 32 14.35 4.49 3.35
C ILE A 32 14.00 5.95 3.65
N PRO A 33 12.79 6.27 4.14
CA PRO A 33 12.39 7.64 4.45
C PRO A 33 13.39 8.33 5.40
N LYS A 34 13.66 9.62 5.14
CA LYS A 34 14.48 10.44 6.05
C LYS A 34 13.71 10.62 7.36
N GLY A 35 14.36 10.36 8.50
CA GLY A 35 13.74 10.45 9.82
C GLY A 35 12.91 9.24 10.26
N LEU A 36 12.99 8.11 9.55
CA LEU A 36 12.38 6.85 10.02
C LEU A 36 13.08 6.37 11.30
N GLU A 37 12.42 6.49 12.44
CA GLU A 37 12.86 5.92 13.71
C GLU A 37 12.21 4.55 13.93
N LEU A 38 13.02 3.49 13.93
CA LEU A 38 12.57 2.13 14.22
C LEU A 38 12.02 2.03 15.65
N GLY A 39 10.97 1.23 15.82
CA GLY A 39 10.32 1.05 17.13
C GLY A 39 9.44 2.21 17.60
N LYS A 40 9.43 3.35 16.90
CA LYS A 40 8.61 4.53 17.26
C LYS A 40 7.69 4.99 16.14
N THR A 41 8.19 4.99 14.91
CA THR A 41 7.46 5.55 13.78
C THR A 41 6.31 4.64 13.35
N VAL A 42 5.10 5.17 13.24
CA VAL A 42 3.96 4.44 12.67
C VAL A 42 3.98 4.52 11.15
N ILE A 43 3.91 3.35 10.51
CA ILE A 43 3.75 3.17 9.07
C ILE A 43 2.32 2.75 8.76
N TYR A 44 1.66 3.51 7.90
CA TYR A 44 0.32 3.22 7.38
C TYR A 44 0.44 2.57 6.01
N LEU A 45 -0.17 1.41 5.84
CA LEU A 45 -0.26 0.69 4.57
C LEU A 45 -1.58 1.02 3.88
N ALA A 46 -1.48 1.41 2.62
CA ALA A 46 -2.63 1.71 1.76
C ALA A 46 -2.76 0.71 0.62
N HIS A 47 -3.98 0.47 0.14
CA HIS A 47 -4.25 -0.40 -1.01
C HIS A 47 -5.37 0.21 -1.88
N PRO A 48 -5.32 0.11 -3.23
CA PRO A 48 -6.34 0.66 -4.13
C PRO A 48 -7.76 0.09 -3.94
N LYS A 49 -7.88 -1.02 -3.20
CA LYS A 49 -9.13 -1.72 -2.92
C LYS A 49 -9.40 -1.86 -1.42
N ALA A 50 -8.98 -0.88 -0.62
CA ALA A 50 -9.08 -0.93 0.84
C ALA A 50 -10.42 -0.45 1.38
N CYS A 51 -11.02 0.56 0.74
CA CYS A 51 -12.28 1.14 1.20
C CYS A 51 -13.42 0.73 0.28
N GLU A 52 -14.58 0.42 0.85
CA GLU A 52 -15.82 0.29 0.10
C GLU A 52 -16.48 1.67 0.01
N VAL A 53 -16.67 2.14 -1.21
CA VAL A 53 -17.36 3.38 -1.51
C VAL A 53 -18.70 3.02 -2.10
N LYS A 54 -19.75 3.36 -1.36
CA LYS A 54 -21.13 3.30 -1.84
C LYS A 54 -21.40 4.55 -2.64
N GLU A 55 -21.75 4.40 -3.90
CA GLU A 55 -22.28 5.51 -4.68
C GLU A 55 -23.73 5.75 -4.26
N PRO A 56 -24.09 6.95 -3.77
CA PRO A 56 -25.47 7.24 -3.39
C PRO A 56 -26.35 7.24 -4.65
N ALA A 57 -27.51 6.58 -4.55
CA ALA A 57 -28.46 6.40 -5.65
C ALA A 57 -28.82 7.71 -6.38
N ALA A 58 -28.93 8.83 -5.65
CA ALA A 58 -29.22 10.15 -6.21
C ALA A 58 -28.17 10.65 -7.23
N LEU A 59 -26.89 10.28 -7.05
CA LEU A 59 -25.81 10.62 -7.97
C LEU A 59 -25.88 9.77 -9.24
N GLN A 60 -26.29 8.51 -9.10
CA GLN A 60 -26.50 7.60 -10.23
C GLN A 60 -27.74 8.01 -11.05
N GLU A 61 -28.83 8.39 -10.39
CA GLU A 61 -30.04 8.94 -11.02
C GLU A 61 -29.72 10.22 -11.82
N ALA A 62 -28.98 11.16 -11.22
CA ALA A 62 -28.58 12.39 -11.91
C ALA A 62 -27.70 12.12 -13.14
N MET A 63 -26.76 11.17 -13.07
CA MET A 63 -25.94 10.78 -14.23
C MET A 63 -26.74 10.02 -15.29
N ALA A 64 -27.68 9.16 -14.87
CA ALA A 64 -28.56 8.42 -15.77
C ALA A 64 -29.50 9.33 -16.57
N ILE A 65 -30.05 10.38 -15.94
CA ILE A 65 -30.90 11.38 -16.63
C ILE A 65 -30.12 12.07 -17.77
N VAL A 66 -28.83 12.35 -17.56
CA VAL A 66 -27.97 12.97 -18.58
C VAL A 66 -27.66 12.00 -19.73
N GLU A 67 -27.45 10.72 -19.44
CA GLU A 67 -27.23 9.67 -20.48
C GLU A 67 -28.52 9.30 -21.24
N GLU A 68 -29.67 9.23 -20.58
CA GLU A 68 -30.97 8.92 -21.21
C GLU A 68 -31.42 10.04 -22.16
N ALA A 69 -31.12 11.30 -21.84
CA ALA A 69 -31.33 12.41 -22.77
C ALA A 69 -30.56 12.22 -24.10
N GLN A 70 -29.46 11.46 -24.09
CA GLN A 70 -28.67 11.13 -25.28
C GLN A 70 -29.07 9.79 -25.92
N THR A 71 -29.62 8.84 -25.15
CA THR A 71 -29.98 7.50 -25.63
C THR A 71 -31.36 7.07 -25.13
N LYS A 72 -32.37 7.07 -26.02
CA LYS A 72 -33.77 6.66 -25.77
C LYS A 72 -33.94 5.16 -25.46
N ARG A 73 -33.29 4.63 -24.41
CA ARG A 73 -33.48 3.26 -23.92
C ARG A 73 -33.75 3.30 -22.42
N PRO A 74 -34.91 2.82 -21.94
CA PRO A 74 -35.15 2.72 -20.50
C PRO A 74 -34.22 1.66 -19.90
N ARG A 75 -33.53 1.98 -18.80
CA ARG A 75 -32.76 1.01 -18.01
C ARG A 75 -33.42 0.75 -16.65
N LEU A 76 -33.25 -0.48 -16.17
CA LEU A 76 -33.68 -0.93 -14.84
C LEU A 76 -32.92 -0.12 -13.77
N LEU A 77 -33.61 0.44 -12.78
CA LEU A 77 -32.97 1.09 -11.62
C LEU A 77 -32.09 0.05 -10.91
N GLU A 78 -30.78 0.18 -11.03
CA GLU A 78 -29.83 -0.79 -10.47
C GLU A 78 -29.68 -0.62 -8.95
N ALA A 79 -29.44 -1.73 -8.26
CA ALA A 79 -29.13 -1.79 -6.84
C ALA A 79 -27.86 -0.98 -6.49
N GLU A 80 -27.70 -0.57 -5.22
CA GLU A 80 -26.53 0.16 -4.72
C GLU A 80 -25.21 -0.42 -5.28
N LYS A 81 -24.48 0.40 -6.03
CA LYS A 81 -23.18 -0.01 -6.58
C LYS A 81 -22.10 0.19 -5.53
N VAL A 82 -21.56 -0.91 -5.02
CA VAL A 82 -20.40 -0.89 -4.12
C VAL A 82 -19.13 -0.97 -4.97
N THR A 83 -18.33 0.09 -4.94
CA THR A 83 -17.00 0.11 -5.58
C THR A 83 -15.90 0.06 -4.52
N LYS A 84 -14.72 -0.44 -4.89
CA LYS A 84 -13.55 -0.39 -4.00
C LYS A 84 -12.65 0.79 -4.38
N ALA A 85 -12.16 1.50 -3.37
CA ALA A 85 -11.31 2.67 -3.52
C ALA A 85 -10.02 2.58 -2.69
N LEU A 86 -9.10 3.48 -3.02
CA LEU A 86 -7.84 3.66 -2.30
C LEU A 86 -8.10 4.03 -0.84
N GLY A 87 -7.43 3.34 0.07
CA GLY A 87 -7.52 3.65 1.50
C GLY A 87 -6.43 2.97 2.31
N ILE A 88 -6.31 3.40 3.57
CA ILE A 88 -5.41 2.80 4.56
C ILE A 88 -6.11 1.60 5.19
N PHE A 89 -5.45 0.44 5.22
CA PHE A 89 -6.03 -0.80 5.74
C PHE A 89 -5.25 -1.39 6.93
N CYS A 90 -4.02 -0.94 7.16
CA CYS A 90 -3.17 -1.46 8.23
C CYS A 90 -2.20 -0.38 8.72
N ALA A 91 -1.87 -0.40 10.00
CA ALA A 91 -0.81 0.41 10.58
C ALA A 91 0.10 -0.46 11.45
N PHE A 92 1.41 -0.23 11.38
CA PHE A 92 2.39 -0.97 12.18
C PHE A 92 3.63 -0.14 12.49
N ILE A 93 4.37 -0.58 13.52
CA ILE A 93 5.65 0.01 13.91
C ILE A 93 6.77 -0.94 13.43
N PRO A 94 7.65 -0.50 12.51
CA PRO A 94 8.71 -1.35 12.00
C PRO A 94 9.78 -1.56 13.06
N LYS A 95 10.20 -2.81 13.23
CA LYS A 95 11.25 -3.19 14.19
C LYS A 95 12.64 -3.29 13.55
N ARG A 96 12.70 -3.55 12.25
CA ARG A 96 13.93 -3.79 11.49
C ARG A 96 13.79 -3.28 10.06
N VAL A 97 14.88 -2.78 9.49
CA VAL A 97 15.00 -2.47 8.07
C VAL A 97 16.31 -3.07 7.57
N GLU A 98 16.22 -3.80 6.46
CA GLU A 98 17.36 -4.42 5.80
C GLU A 98 17.63 -3.73 4.46
N LYS A 99 18.90 -3.46 4.16
CA LYS A 99 19.32 -2.89 2.88
C LYS A 99 20.26 -3.85 2.17
N LEU A 100 19.83 -4.30 1.00
CA LEU A 100 20.66 -5.09 0.10
C LEU A 100 21.77 -4.21 -0.52
N ILE A 101 23.02 -4.67 -0.44
CA ILE A 101 24.21 -4.00 -0.97
C ILE A 101 25.07 -5.04 -1.67
N TRP A 102 25.55 -4.74 -2.88
CA TRP A 102 26.49 -5.60 -3.59
C TRP A 102 27.87 -5.51 -2.95
N GLU A 103 28.62 -6.62 -2.91
CA GLU A 103 29.98 -6.66 -2.34
C GLU A 103 30.90 -5.54 -2.85
N LYS A 104 30.84 -5.24 -4.16
CA LYS A 104 31.64 -4.18 -4.78
C LYS A 104 31.35 -2.77 -4.23
N ASP A 105 30.13 -2.56 -3.74
CA ASP A 105 29.64 -1.27 -3.22
C ASP A 105 29.70 -1.23 -1.68
N ALA A 106 30.02 -2.35 -1.03
CA ALA A 106 30.04 -2.50 0.42
C ALA A 106 31.31 -1.91 1.06
N THR A 107 31.44 -0.59 1.01
CA THR A 107 32.55 0.13 1.68
C THR A 107 32.31 0.23 3.20
N PRO A 108 33.37 0.19 4.04
CA PRO A 108 33.24 0.31 5.49
C PRO A 108 32.51 1.59 5.93
N GLU A 109 32.69 2.69 5.19
CA GLU A 109 32.03 3.97 5.47
C GLU A 109 30.52 3.91 5.24
N GLU A 110 30.06 3.26 4.16
CA GLU A 110 28.65 3.10 3.88
C GLU A 110 27.96 2.17 4.89
N LEU A 111 28.64 1.09 5.28
CA LEU A 111 28.16 0.17 6.30
C LEU A 111 27.98 0.89 7.64
N GLY A 112 28.97 1.68 8.07
CA GLY A 112 28.89 2.46 9.31
C GLY A 112 27.72 3.48 9.31
N LYS A 113 27.45 4.14 8.17
CA LYS A 113 26.31 5.05 8.03
C LYS A 113 24.96 4.33 8.16
N LEU A 114 24.86 3.08 7.71
CA LEU A 114 23.64 2.29 7.79
C LEU A 114 23.42 1.76 9.20
N GLU A 115 24.47 1.24 9.84
CA GLU A 115 24.42 0.78 11.23
C GLU A 115 24.05 1.89 12.19
N HIS A 116 24.62 3.10 12.03
CA HIS A 116 24.27 4.26 12.85
C HIS A 116 22.79 4.66 12.73
N ARG A 117 22.16 4.33 11.59
CA ARG A 117 20.74 4.55 11.34
C ARG A 117 19.85 3.38 11.75
N GLY A 118 20.43 2.32 12.33
CA GLY A 118 19.72 1.09 12.71
C GLY A 118 19.30 0.23 11.50
N ILE A 119 19.93 0.42 10.35
CA ILE A 119 19.65 -0.34 9.13
C ILE A 119 20.66 -1.47 9.03
N SER A 120 20.18 -2.71 8.90
CA SER A 120 21.03 -3.88 8.73
C SER A 120 21.44 -4.04 7.27
N PRO A 121 22.73 -3.94 6.91
CA PRO A 121 23.19 -4.22 5.56
C PRO A 121 23.18 -5.74 5.30
N VAL A 122 22.67 -6.15 4.15
CA VAL A 122 22.72 -7.54 3.66
C VAL A 122 23.57 -7.54 2.41
N ILE A 123 24.74 -8.19 2.49
CA ILE A 123 25.72 -8.22 1.42
C ILE A 123 25.33 -9.31 0.42
N ILE A 124 25.27 -8.95 -0.86
CA ILE A 124 24.97 -9.87 -1.95
C ILE A 124 26.29 -10.17 -2.70
N PRO A 125 26.66 -11.46 -2.86
CA PRO A 125 27.84 -11.84 -3.63
C PRO A 125 27.70 -11.40 -5.09
N ASN A 126 28.84 -11.05 -5.69
CA ASN A 126 28.89 -10.64 -7.11
C ASN A 126 28.66 -11.83 -8.06
#